data_AF-A0A6N7HN35-F1
#
_entry.id   AF-A0A6N7HN35-F1
#
_cell.length_a   1.000
_cell.length_b   1.000
_cell.length_c   1.000
_cell.angle_alpha   90.00
_cell.angle_beta   90.00
_cell.angle_gamma   90.00
#
_symmetry.space_group_name_H-M   'P 1'
#
loop_
_entity.id
_entity.type
_entity.pdbx_description
1 polymer ?
#
loop_
_entity_poly.entity_id
_entity_poly.type
_entity_poly.pdbx_seq_one_letter_code
_entity_poly.pdbx_strand_id
1 'polypeptide(L)'
;MSTWAQALPDIFGECCAILRIGTDRCLSSACGSTREPTNPSATQRRSPRAARIARSPIDASGYGGTAGHRTVSAQLLFCSGRFLLFTSIAQILDWLAERGRSNEYWVKQVPLDQLDGWQVEGDTGNLVHRSGRFYTIKGLDVSGAHREISCWQQPIIEQPEHGILGILVKEFDGETYCLLQAKMEPGNVNMLQLSPTVQATKSNYTGAHGGKSVPYLEYFISPRRGRVVFDALQSEQGAWFLAKRNRNMVVQVTDDVPVFEDFCWINIDQIGELLQIDNLINMDTRTVLSGAVSLRPAGDGSLERDPFRDAMTPPRGSRHRSLHSVPELLSWFTEVKARSTMSRRRVPLSEVSGWSHSDGVISHVDGKHFTVVGLEVEASNREVAGWSQPMIAPRGQGVVAFLAKRIKGTLHLLVQARMEAGAFDVMEMAPTVQCIPENYNRRSTTAGSPLFVEEVLNAPATRIRFDSVHSEEGGRFYHAQNRYLLIELEDDFPTDVSDDFVWMTPRQLIGFVRYGNYLNVEARNLVACLGFLR
;
A
#
# COMPACT_ATOMS: atom_id res chain seq x y z
N MET A 1 3.04 55.86 -28.49
CA MET A 1 1.67 56.01 -29.02
C MET A 1 1.77 56.38 -30.48
N SER A 2 1.55 55.44 -31.39
CA SER A 2 1.18 55.67 -32.81
C SER A 2 1.22 54.35 -33.56
N THR A 3 0.06 53.93 -34.06
CA THR A 3 -0.16 52.90 -35.08
C THR A 3 0.36 53.37 -36.45
N TRP A 4 0.80 52.43 -37.30
CA TRP A 4 0.19 52.09 -38.61
C TRP A 4 1.12 51.13 -39.40
N ALA A 5 0.48 50.33 -40.25
CA ALA A 5 0.95 49.14 -40.95
C ALA A 5 1.78 49.39 -42.22
N GLN A 6 2.51 48.37 -42.70
CA GLN A 6 2.40 47.73 -44.04
C GLN A 6 3.66 46.91 -44.39
N ALA A 7 3.48 45.65 -44.83
CA ALA A 7 3.97 45.09 -46.10
C ALA A 7 3.99 43.53 -46.09
N LEU A 8 3.21 42.93 -46.99
CA LEU A 8 3.34 41.56 -47.52
C LEU A 8 4.16 41.60 -48.83
N PRO A 9 4.71 40.47 -49.35
CA PRO A 9 3.93 39.65 -50.30
C PRO A 9 4.14 38.11 -50.21
N ASP A 10 3.11 37.40 -50.71
CA ASP A 10 3.03 35.97 -51.02
C ASP A 10 3.93 35.52 -52.19
N ILE A 11 4.41 34.26 -52.19
CA ILE A 11 4.55 33.42 -53.39
C ILE A 11 4.24 31.94 -53.07
N PHE A 12 3.36 31.37 -53.89
CA PHE A 12 2.85 29.98 -53.97
C PHE A 12 3.80 29.00 -54.72
N GLY A 13 3.58 27.70 -54.52
CA GLY A 13 3.99 26.59 -55.42
C GLY A 13 3.84 25.21 -54.74
N GLU A 14 2.65 24.59 -54.78
CA GLU A 14 2.28 23.39 -55.59
C GLU A 14 3.16 22.15 -55.34
N CYS A 15 2.63 21.00 -54.90
CA CYS A 15 1.93 20.04 -55.78
C CYS A 15 0.94 19.11 -55.03
N CYS A 16 -0.20 18.86 -55.68
CA CYS A 16 -1.15 17.78 -55.42
C CYS A 16 -0.72 16.44 -56.06
N ALA A 17 -1.06 15.31 -55.43
CA ALA A 17 -1.50 14.05 -56.06
C ALA A 17 -2.09 13.14 -54.96
N ILE A 18 -3.42 13.01 -54.84
CA ILE A 18 -4.27 11.94 -55.43
C ILE A 18 -3.91 10.53 -54.92
N LEU A 19 -4.80 9.95 -54.08
CA LEU A 19 -5.37 8.61 -54.29
C LEU A 19 -6.60 8.38 -53.40
N ARG A 20 -7.78 8.40 -54.04
CA ARG A 20 -9.03 7.76 -53.59
C ARG A 20 -9.21 6.48 -54.40
N ILE A 21 -9.27 5.32 -53.74
CA ILE A 21 -9.98 4.07 -54.12
C ILE A 21 -10.11 3.31 -52.78
N GLY A 22 -11.19 2.67 -52.35
CA GLY A 22 -12.49 2.31 -52.89
C GLY A 22 -13.17 1.44 -51.81
N THR A 23 -14.49 1.52 -51.76
CA THR A 23 -15.41 0.86 -50.82
C THR A 23 -15.56 -0.64 -51.06
N ASP A 24 -15.87 -1.41 -50.00
CA ASP A 24 -16.84 -2.53 -50.01
C ASP A 24 -17.26 -2.83 -48.55
N ARG A 25 -18.51 -2.52 -48.14
CA ARG A 25 -19.68 -3.42 -48.09
C ARG A 25 -19.42 -4.77 -47.41
N CYS A 26 -20.00 -4.95 -46.22
CA CYS A 26 -20.64 -6.21 -45.85
C CYS A 26 -21.99 -5.93 -45.17
N LEU A 27 -23.01 -6.58 -45.72
CA LEU A 27 -24.42 -6.49 -45.38
C LEU A 27 -24.79 -7.42 -44.22
N SER A 28 -25.89 -7.04 -43.59
CA SER A 28 -26.77 -7.77 -42.68
C SER A 28 -27.03 -9.25 -42.99
N SER A 29 -27.23 -10.04 -41.94
CA SER A 29 -28.25 -11.10 -41.93
C SER A 29 -28.84 -11.30 -40.53
N ALA A 30 -30.15 -11.15 -40.44
CA ALA A 30 -30.99 -11.54 -39.32
C ALA A 30 -31.73 -12.86 -39.66
N CYS A 31 -31.92 -13.72 -38.65
CA CYS A 31 -32.99 -14.75 -38.52
C CYS A 31 -32.80 -15.37 -37.12
N GLY A 32 -33.73 -15.30 -36.15
CA GLY A 32 -34.94 -16.13 -36.03
C GLY A 32 -34.56 -17.54 -35.53
N SER A 33 -35.12 -18.18 -34.50
CA SER A 33 -36.32 -18.00 -33.68
C SER A 33 -36.30 -19.00 -32.49
N THR A 34 -36.98 -18.65 -31.40
CA THR A 34 -37.79 -19.48 -30.46
C THR A 34 -37.41 -20.95 -30.15
N ARG A 35 -37.24 -21.27 -28.85
CA ARG A 35 -38.14 -22.16 -28.04
C ARG A 35 -37.52 -22.55 -26.67
N GLU A 36 -38.13 -22.05 -25.60
CA GLU A 36 -38.45 -22.83 -24.38
C GLU A 36 -39.64 -23.78 -24.69
N PRO A 37 -40.01 -24.80 -23.88
CA PRO A 37 -40.02 -24.89 -22.40
C PRO A 37 -39.53 -26.28 -21.89
N THR A 38 -39.49 -26.71 -20.63
CA THR A 38 -40.35 -26.59 -19.43
C THR A 38 -39.57 -27.11 -18.21
N ASN A 39 -39.82 -26.50 -17.05
CA ASN A 39 -39.57 -27.04 -15.69
C ASN A 39 -40.62 -28.13 -15.34
N PRO A 40 -40.40 -28.98 -14.31
CA PRO A 40 -41.20 -28.76 -13.10
C PRO A 40 -40.55 -29.14 -11.73
N SER A 41 -41.14 -28.51 -10.70
CA SER A 41 -41.26 -28.90 -9.27
C SER A 41 -39.99 -28.98 -8.41
N ALA A 42 -39.73 -28.07 -7.47
CA ALA A 42 -40.42 -27.78 -6.19
C ALA A 42 -40.04 -28.77 -5.06
N THR A 43 -39.26 -28.28 -4.08
CA THR A 43 -39.36 -28.70 -2.67
C THR A 43 -38.75 -27.65 -1.72
N GLN A 44 -39.65 -27.06 -0.93
CA GLN A 44 -39.56 -26.65 0.47
C GLN A 44 -38.24 -26.10 1.09
N ARG A 45 -38.34 -24.81 1.44
CA ARG A 45 -38.05 -24.18 2.74
C ARG A 45 -37.23 -24.99 3.76
N ARG A 46 -36.07 -24.44 4.16
CA ARG A 46 -35.65 -24.32 5.57
C ARG A 46 -34.50 -23.32 5.71
N SER A 47 -34.73 -22.29 6.52
CA SER A 47 -33.74 -21.36 7.06
C SER A 47 -32.90 -22.01 8.16
N PRO A 48 -31.60 -21.72 8.30
CA PRO A 48 -30.86 -22.03 9.52
C PRO A 48 -30.85 -20.82 10.46
N ARG A 49 -31.28 -21.08 11.69
CA ARG A 49 -31.07 -20.24 12.87
C ARG A 49 -29.57 -20.05 13.15
N ALA A 50 -29.26 -18.88 13.70
CA ALA A 50 -28.00 -18.54 14.34
C ALA A 50 -27.51 -19.66 15.29
N ALA A 51 -26.28 -20.12 15.07
CA ALA A 51 -25.58 -21.02 15.98
C ALA A 51 -24.73 -20.19 16.95
N ARG A 52 -25.17 -20.14 18.22
CA ARG A 52 -24.29 -19.81 19.36
C ARG A 52 -23.32 -20.97 19.54
N ILE A 53 -22.02 -20.74 19.35
CA ILE A 53 -20.98 -21.68 19.77
C ILE A 53 -20.65 -21.36 21.23
N ALA A 54 -21.25 -22.10 22.16
CA ALA A 54 -20.75 -22.23 23.51
C ALA A 54 -19.65 -23.30 23.51
N ARG A 55 -18.43 -22.95 23.90
CA ARG A 55 -17.37 -23.92 24.19
C ARG A 55 -17.46 -24.29 25.67
N SER A 56 -17.79 -25.55 25.96
CA SER A 56 -17.57 -26.17 27.26
C SER A 56 -16.13 -26.70 27.36
N PRO A 57 -15.57 -26.82 28.57
CA PRO A 57 -14.15 -27.07 28.79
C PRO A 57 -13.80 -28.57 28.66
N ILE A 58 -12.58 -28.83 28.21
CA ILE A 58 -11.99 -30.17 28.15
C ILE A 58 -11.38 -30.49 29.53
N ASP A 59 -11.84 -31.58 30.12
CA ASP A 59 -11.20 -32.25 31.25
C ASP A 59 -9.85 -32.82 30.82
N ALA A 60 -8.79 -32.47 31.53
CA ALA A 60 -7.50 -33.15 31.49
C ALA A 60 -7.13 -33.54 32.94
N SER A 61 -7.30 -34.81 33.26
CA SER A 61 -6.82 -35.42 34.49
C SER A 61 -5.44 -36.04 34.28
N GLY A 62 -4.54 -35.74 35.21
CA GLY A 62 -3.41 -36.58 35.58
C GLY A 62 -2.11 -36.39 34.79
N TYR A 63 -1.20 -35.56 35.30
CA TYR A 63 0.10 -36.02 35.81
C TYR A 63 0.72 -34.89 36.67
N GLY A 64 1.01 -35.23 37.93
CA GLY A 64 1.61 -34.32 38.90
C GLY A 64 3.08 -34.06 38.58
N GLY A 65 3.48 -32.80 38.77
CA GLY A 65 4.86 -32.35 38.70
C GLY A 65 4.95 -30.93 39.24
N THR A 66 5.32 -30.81 40.52
CA THR A 66 5.62 -29.55 41.19
C THR A 66 6.78 -28.84 40.48
N ALA A 67 6.54 -27.66 39.91
CA ALA A 67 7.59 -26.74 39.48
C ALA A 67 7.10 -25.30 39.66
N GLY A 68 7.86 -24.53 40.45
CA GLY A 68 7.49 -23.20 40.91
C GLY A 68 7.26 -22.19 39.79
N HIS A 69 6.37 -21.24 40.09
CA HIS A 69 6.22 -19.98 39.36
C HIS A 69 7.58 -19.33 39.15
N ARG A 70 8.10 -19.43 37.92
CA ARG A 70 9.15 -18.53 37.42
C ARG A 70 8.45 -17.43 36.65
N THR A 71 8.23 -16.32 37.32
CA THR A 71 8.05 -15.02 36.67
C THR A 71 9.30 -14.77 35.84
N VAL A 72 9.18 -14.80 34.51
CA VAL A 72 10.29 -14.44 33.62
C VAL A 72 10.46 -12.94 33.74
N SER A 73 11.48 -12.52 34.49
CA SER A 73 11.86 -11.12 34.61
C SER A 73 12.48 -10.70 33.28
N ALA A 74 11.75 -9.93 32.48
CA ALA A 74 12.31 -9.26 31.31
C ALA A 74 13.42 -8.31 31.80
N GLN A 75 14.65 -8.52 31.37
CA GLN A 75 15.72 -7.54 31.56
C GLN A 75 15.40 -6.31 30.69
N LEU A 76 14.67 -5.37 31.29
CA LEU A 76 14.56 -3.98 30.85
C LEU A 76 15.88 -3.28 31.21
N LEU A 77 16.59 -2.75 30.23
CA LEU A 77 17.70 -1.83 30.49
C LEU A 77 17.11 -0.48 30.88
N PHE A 78 16.90 -0.27 32.17
CA PHE A 78 16.71 1.05 32.75
C PHE A 78 18.07 1.77 32.80
N CYS A 79 18.56 2.25 31.66
CA CYS A 79 19.64 3.25 31.68
C CYS A 79 19.06 4.53 32.28
N SER A 80 19.35 4.75 33.57
CA SER A 80 19.00 5.97 34.33
C SER A 80 17.61 6.53 34.01
N GLY A 81 16.59 5.67 34.15
CA GLY A 81 15.17 6.00 34.20
C GLY A 81 14.65 6.99 33.14
N ARG A 82 14.20 6.48 31.98
CA ARG A 82 13.04 7.01 31.20
C ARG A 82 12.75 6.34 29.85
N PHE A 83 13.54 5.38 29.37
CA PHE A 83 13.36 4.80 28.02
C PHE A 83 12.99 3.30 28.06
N LEU A 84 11.93 2.92 27.35
CA LEU A 84 11.60 1.52 27.05
C LEU A 84 12.45 1.07 25.85
N LEU A 85 13.57 0.40 26.14
CA LEU A 85 14.44 -0.22 25.15
C LEU A 85 14.34 -1.73 25.29
N PHE A 86 13.99 -2.41 24.20
CA PHE A 86 13.88 -3.87 24.16
C PHE A 86 15.17 -4.50 23.64
N THR A 87 15.61 -5.58 24.29
CA THR A 87 16.82 -6.31 23.92
C THR A 87 16.53 -7.48 22.97
N SER A 88 15.26 -7.87 22.77
CA SER A 88 14.88 -8.95 21.86
C SER A 88 13.52 -8.73 21.18
N ILE A 89 13.31 -9.43 20.06
CA ILE A 89 12.03 -9.45 19.33
C ILE A 89 10.89 -9.96 20.21
N ALA A 90 11.14 -10.98 21.03
CA ALA A 90 10.13 -11.55 21.93
C ALA A 90 9.57 -10.49 22.90
N GLN A 91 10.43 -9.63 23.46
CA GLN A 91 9.98 -8.56 24.35
C GLN A 91 9.09 -7.53 23.65
N ILE A 92 9.38 -7.20 22.38
CA ILE A 92 8.56 -6.29 21.56
C ILE A 92 7.18 -6.91 21.33
N LEU A 93 7.14 -8.20 21.00
CA LEU A 93 5.88 -8.93 20.77
C LEU A 93 5.06 -9.04 22.06
N ASP A 94 5.70 -9.34 23.19
CA ASP A 94 5.04 -9.40 24.50
C ASP A 94 4.47 -8.04 24.90
N TRP A 95 5.23 -6.96 24.68
CA TRP A 95 4.76 -5.59 24.91
C TRP A 95 3.56 -5.25 24.03
N LEU A 96 3.61 -5.57 22.74
CA LEU A 96 2.50 -5.31 21.82
C LEU A 96 1.25 -6.10 22.23
N ALA A 97 1.42 -7.37 22.62
CA ALA A 97 0.33 -8.20 23.12
C ALA A 97 -0.26 -7.64 24.43
N GLU A 98 0.56 -7.08 25.32
CA GLU A 98 0.10 -6.42 26.54
C GLU A 98 -0.67 -5.14 26.26
N ARG A 99 -0.22 -4.31 25.31
CA ARG A 99 -0.99 -3.16 24.83
C ARG A 99 -2.33 -3.57 24.22
N GLY A 100 -2.38 -4.74 23.57
CA GLY A 100 -3.62 -5.34 23.09
C GLY A 100 -4.58 -5.72 24.22
N ARG A 101 -4.08 -6.32 25.31
CA ARG A 101 -4.90 -6.72 26.48
C ARG A 101 -5.34 -5.55 27.36
N SER A 102 -4.56 -4.47 27.38
CA SER A 102 -4.82 -3.29 28.20
C SER A 102 -5.97 -2.42 27.68
N ASN A 103 -6.51 -2.73 26.50
CA ASN A 103 -7.49 -1.92 25.80
C ASN A 103 -8.63 -2.79 25.28
N GLU A 104 -9.83 -2.21 25.20
CA GLU A 104 -11.00 -2.87 24.64
C GLU A 104 -11.25 -2.31 23.23
N TYR A 105 -11.37 -3.24 22.28
CA TYR A 105 -11.62 -2.92 20.88
C TYR A 105 -12.77 -3.75 20.37
N TRP A 106 -13.69 -3.10 19.67
CA TRP A 106 -14.80 -3.76 18.99
C TRP A 106 -14.95 -3.20 17.59
N VAL A 107 -15.03 -4.08 16.60
CA VAL A 107 -15.24 -3.72 15.20
C VAL A 107 -16.30 -4.65 14.64
N LYS A 108 -17.32 -4.07 14.02
CA LYS A 108 -18.41 -4.83 13.41
C LYS A 108 -18.72 -4.26 12.03
N GLN A 109 -18.90 -5.14 11.05
CA GLN A 109 -19.45 -4.75 9.77
C GLN A 109 -20.94 -4.42 9.88
N VAL A 110 -21.33 -3.28 9.33
CA VAL A 110 -22.70 -2.79 9.25
C VAL A 110 -23.01 -2.31 7.83
N PRO A 111 -24.29 -2.34 7.41
CA PRO A 111 -24.72 -1.75 6.15
C PRO A 111 -24.28 -0.28 5.99
N LEU A 112 -23.89 0.13 4.78
CA LEU A 112 -23.43 1.49 4.48
C LEU A 112 -24.47 2.57 4.79
N ASP A 113 -25.76 2.23 4.67
CA ASP A 113 -26.89 3.11 5.00
C ASP A 113 -27.16 3.22 6.51
N GLN A 114 -26.49 2.41 7.34
CA GLN A 114 -26.57 2.43 8.80
C GLN A 114 -25.35 3.07 9.47
N LEU A 115 -24.38 3.57 8.70
CA LEU A 115 -23.21 4.24 9.24
C LEU A 115 -23.59 5.57 9.89
N ASP A 116 -23.38 5.71 11.21
CA ASP A 116 -23.59 6.98 11.87
C ASP A 116 -22.59 8.03 11.37
N GLY A 117 -23.06 9.27 11.23
CA GLY A 117 -22.27 10.37 10.65
C GLY A 117 -22.06 10.31 9.14
N TRP A 118 -22.33 9.19 8.45
CA TRP A 118 -22.22 9.06 7.00
C TRP A 118 -23.58 9.05 6.31
N GLN A 119 -23.59 9.39 5.03
CA GLN A 119 -24.80 9.36 4.20
C GLN A 119 -24.45 9.08 2.73
N VAL A 120 -25.36 8.37 2.07
CA VAL A 120 -25.38 8.25 0.61
C VAL A 120 -26.14 9.45 0.06
N GLU A 121 -25.48 10.29 -0.74
CA GLU A 121 -26.12 11.42 -1.39
C GLU A 121 -27.20 10.94 -2.39
N GLY A 122 -28.41 11.50 -2.32
CA GLY A 122 -29.55 11.01 -3.10
C GLY A 122 -29.45 11.25 -4.61
N ASP A 123 -28.74 12.30 -5.02
CA ASP A 123 -28.54 12.68 -6.42
C ASP A 123 -27.33 11.97 -7.06
N THR A 124 -26.21 11.88 -6.34
CA THR A 124 -24.97 11.34 -6.87
C THR A 124 -24.67 9.90 -6.46
N GLY A 125 -25.35 9.40 -5.43
CA GLY A 125 -25.01 8.13 -4.77
C GLY A 125 -23.67 8.14 -4.02
N ASN A 126 -22.95 9.28 -3.98
CA ASN A 126 -21.66 9.34 -3.31
C ASN A 126 -21.80 9.09 -1.81
N LEU A 127 -20.80 8.42 -1.22
CA LEU A 127 -20.76 8.25 0.22
C LEU A 127 -19.93 9.35 0.85
N VAL A 128 -20.57 10.17 1.68
CA VAL A 128 -19.99 11.36 2.28
C VAL A 128 -20.26 11.41 3.79
N HIS A 129 -19.36 12.03 4.54
CA HIS A 129 -19.61 12.30 5.96
C HIS A 129 -20.42 13.61 6.10
N ARG A 130 -21.40 13.64 7.01
CA ARG A 130 -22.32 14.79 7.22
C ARG A 130 -21.60 16.11 7.57
N SER A 131 -20.40 16.02 8.14
CA SER A 131 -19.57 17.21 8.45
C SER A 131 -18.79 17.76 7.25
N GLY A 132 -18.79 17.06 6.11
CA GLY A 132 -17.95 17.39 4.95
C GLY A 132 -16.45 17.11 5.13
N ARG A 133 -16.06 16.46 6.24
CA ARG A 133 -14.66 16.09 6.55
C ARG A 133 -14.35 14.63 6.22
N PHE A 134 -13.14 14.19 6.56
CA PHE A 134 -12.60 12.86 6.31
C PHE A 134 -12.34 12.61 4.82
N TYR A 135 -13.12 11.73 4.20
CA TYR A 135 -12.99 11.33 2.82
C TYR A 135 -14.37 11.04 2.24
N THR A 136 -14.42 10.88 0.93
CA THR A 136 -15.64 10.51 0.21
C THR A 136 -15.36 9.30 -0.66
N ILE A 137 -16.39 8.50 -0.93
CA ILE A 137 -16.33 7.46 -1.97
C ILE A 137 -17.18 7.95 -3.13
N LYS A 138 -16.54 8.07 -4.29
CA LYS A 138 -17.12 8.56 -5.54
C LYS A 138 -16.87 7.57 -6.67
N GLY A 139 -17.47 7.80 -7.82
CA GLY A 139 -17.13 7.10 -9.04
C GLY A 139 -15.93 7.68 -9.76
N LEU A 140 -15.16 6.81 -10.41
CA LEU A 140 -14.10 7.18 -11.33
C LEU A 140 -14.30 6.43 -12.65
N ASP A 141 -14.28 7.18 -13.74
CA ASP A 141 -14.35 6.70 -15.12
C ASP A 141 -12.97 6.82 -15.76
N VAL A 142 -12.39 5.70 -16.19
CA VAL A 142 -11.05 5.61 -16.75
C VAL A 142 -11.14 5.14 -18.19
N SER A 143 -10.43 5.80 -19.09
CA SER A 143 -10.35 5.44 -20.52
C SER A 143 -8.95 5.66 -21.07
N GLY A 144 -8.61 4.99 -22.18
CA GLY A 144 -7.29 5.12 -22.82
C GLY A 144 -6.14 4.52 -22.01
N ALA A 145 -6.43 3.64 -21.05
CA ALA A 145 -5.39 2.99 -20.27
C ALA A 145 -4.63 1.97 -21.13
N HIS A 146 -3.31 1.94 -21.02
CA HIS A 146 -2.49 0.90 -21.62
C HIS A 146 -2.31 -0.26 -20.63
N ARG A 147 -3.41 -0.99 -20.41
CA ARG A 147 -3.51 -2.10 -19.45
C ARG A 147 -4.23 -3.29 -20.10
N GLU A 148 -4.45 -4.35 -19.31
CA GLU A 148 -5.18 -5.55 -19.74
C GLU A 148 -6.59 -5.23 -20.27
N ILE A 149 -7.16 -4.10 -19.82
CA ILE A 149 -8.35 -3.44 -20.35
C ILE A 149 -8.08 -1.94 -20.53
N SER A 150 -8.71 -1.32 -21.53
CA SER A 150 -8.46 0.09 -21.87
C SER A 150 -9.40 1.07 -21.17
N CYS A 151 -10.57 0.62 -20.73
CA CYS A 151 -11.59 1.45 -20.09
C CYS A 151 -12.29 0.66 -18.97
N TRP A 152 -12.57 1.34 -17.85
CA TRP A 152 -13.40 0.79 -16.78
C TRP A 152 -13.92 1.91 -15.89
N GLN A 153 -14.89 1.56 -15.03
CA GLN A 153 -15.35 2.43 -13.97
C GLN A 153 -15.20 1.72 -12.62
N GLN A 154 -14.93 2.49 -11.57
CA GLN A 154 -14.83 1.96 -10.22
C GLN A 154 -15.17 2.99 -9.15
N PRO A 155 -15.59 2.56 -7.95
CA PRO A 155 -15.51 3.39 -6.77
C PRO A 155 -14.06 3.80 -6.49
N ILE A 156 -13.87 4.99 -5.94
CA ILE A 156 -12.56 5.52 -5.55
C ILE A 156 -12.70 6.35 -4.27
N ILE A 157 -11.74 6.23 -3.35
CA ILE A 157 -11.64 7.10 -2.19
C ILE A 157 -11.03 8.44 -2.64
N GLU A 158 -11.73 9.54 -2.35
CA GLU A 158 -11.19 10.89 -2.52
C GLU A 158 -11.00 11.56 -1.15
N GLN A 159 -9.74 11.85 -0.81
CA GLN A 159 -9.35 12.60 0.37
C GLN A 159 -8.30 13.65 -0.03
N PRO A 160 -8.70 14.92 -0.27
CA PRO A 160 -7.79 15.96 -0.77
C PRO A 160 -6.67 16.33 0.21
N GLU A 161 -6.84 16.04 1.50
CA GLU A 161 -5.86 16.41 2.53
C GLU A 161 -4.62 15.51 2.52
N HIS A 162 -3.45 16.12 2.68
CA HIS A 162 -2.19 15.42 2.96
C HIS A 162 -2.03 15.24 4.47
N GLY A 163 -1.89 13.99 4.92
CA GLY A 163 -1.52 13.65 6.28
C GLY A 163 0.00 13.67 6.47
N ILE A 164 0.42 13.53 7.73
CA ILE A 164 1.81 13.37 8.15
C ILE A 164 1.99 11.93 8.63
N LEU A 165 2.97 11.25 8.06
CA LEU A 165 3.50 9.95 8.48
C LEU A 165 4.94 10.18 8.93
N GLY A 166 5.19 10.20 10.23
CA GLY A 166 6.43 10.65 10.82
C GLY A 166 7.06 9.61 11.74
N ILE A 167 8.34 9.30 11.54
CA ILE A 167 9.15 8.50 12.46
C ILE A 167 10.22 9.40 13.10
N LEU A 168 10.25 9.42 14.44
CA LEU A 168 11.37 9.95 15.21
C LEU A 168 12.48 8.90 15.26
N VAL A 169 13.72 9.33 15.03
CA VAL A 169 14.91 8.52 15.27
C VAL A 169 15.83 9.18 16.28
N LYS A 170 16.45 8.37 17.14
CA LYS A 170 17.40 8.82 18.14
C LYS A 170 18.52 7.79 18.27
N GLU A 171 19.73 8.28 18.50
CA GLU A 171 20.86 7.42 18.82
C GLU A 171 20.93 7.20 20.34
N PHE A 172 21.03 5.94 20.75
CA PHE A 172 21.29 5.52 22.12
C PHE A 172 22.56 4.66 22.09
N ASP A 173 23.60 5.05 22.82
CA ASP A 173 24.88 4.34 22.89
C ASP A 173 25.50 3.98 21.52
N GLY A 174 25.32 4.86 20.53
CA GLY A 174 25.83 4.69 19.15
C GLY A 174 24.94 3.86 18.23
N GLU A 175 23.84 3.31 18.72
CA GLU A 175 22.86 2.56 17.95
C GLU A 175 21.63 3.42 17.62
N THR A 176 21.07 3.27 16.41
CA THR A 176 19.91 4.04 15.97
C THR A 176 18.61 3.33 16.31
N TYR A 177 17.69 4.04 16.96
CA TYR A 177 16.35 3.56 17.30
C TYR A 177 15.28 4.39 16.63
N CYS A 178 14.15 3.75 16.29
CA CYS A 178 12.94 4.37 15.79
C CYS A 178 11.86 4.35 16.88
N LEU A 179 11.20 5.47 17.14
CA LEU A 179 10.06 5.51 18.07
C LEU A 179 8.79 5.09 17.32
N LEU A 180 8.30 3.89 17.57
CA LEU A 180 7.08 3.38 16.92
C LEU A 180 5.91 3.35 17.90
N GLN A 181 4.69 3.39 17.35
CA GLN A 181 3.44 3.38 18.11
C GLN A 181 2.70 2.04 17.92
N ALA A 182 2.34 1.37 19.02
CA ALA A 182 1.31 0.34 19.00
C ALA A 182 -0.04 1.00 18.72
N LYS A 183 -0.56 0.83 17.50
CA LYS A 183 -1.76 1.53 17.03
C LYS A 183 -2.83 0.54 16.58
N MET A 184 -4.02 0.72 17.15
CA MET A 184 -5.19 -0.02 16.70
C MET A 184 -5.81 0.71 15.53
N GLU A 185 -6.04 0.03 14.41
CA GLU A 185 -6.87 0.55 13.32
C GLU A 185 -7.96 -0.48 12.97
N PRO A 186 -9.19 -0.04 12.66
CA PRO A 186 -10.34 -0.94 12.57
C PRO A 186 -10.25 -1.96 11.42
N GLY A 187 -9.42 -1.66 10.42
CA GLY A 187 -9.16 -2.54 9.29
C GLY A 187 -7.91 -3.42 9.43
N ASN A 188 -7.16 -3.33 10.53
CA ASN A 188 -6.01 -4.19 10.77
C ASN A 188 -6.47 -5.63 11.02
N VAL A 189 -5.87 -6.59 10.32
CA VAL A 189 -6.23 -8.02 10.44
C VAL A 189 -6.02 -8.61 11.85
N ASN A 190 -5.11 -8.02 12.61
CA ASN A 190 -4.73 -8.40 13.97
C ASN A 190 -5.01 -7.25 14.97
N MET A 191 -5.85 -6.28 14.58
CA MET A 191 -6.21 -5.07 15.33
C MET A 191 -5.06 -4.10 15.59
N LEU A 192 -3.98 -4.56 16.23
CA LEU A 192 -2.86 -3.74 16.70
C LEU A 192 -1.61 -4.02 15.86
N GLN A 193 -1.02 -2.95 15.31
CA GLN A 193 0.22 -3.01 14.54
C GLN A 193 1.18 -1.91 14.99
N LEU A 194 2.45 -2.03 14.61
CA LEU A 194 3.46 -0.98 14.83
C LEU A 194 3.33 0.06 13.72
N SER A 195 2.94 1.26 14.12
CA SER A 195 2.76 2.44 13.27
C SER A 195 3.86 3.49 13.48
N PRO A 196 3.98 4.50 12.60
CA PRO A 196 4.93 5.59 12.80
C PRO A 196 4.68 6.34 14.11
N THR A 197 5.67 7.09 14.58
CA THR A 197 5.51 7.99 15.74
C THR A 197 4.31 8.92 15.59
N VAL A 198 4.09 9.44 14.38
CA VAL A 198 2.93 10.29 14.05
C VAL A 198 2.27 9.74 12.81
N GLN A 199 0.98 9.45 12.91
CA GLN A 199 0.09 9.14 11.79
C GLN A 199 -1.16 9.99 11.95
N ALA A 200 -1.21 11.14 11.29
CA ALA A 200 -2.27 12.13 11.47
C ALA A 200 -2.64 12.88 10.18
N THR A 201 -3.94 13.02 9.93
CA THR A 201 -4.47 13.88 8.86
C THR A 201 -4.48 15.35 9.28
N LYS A 202 -4.54 16.26 8.31
CA LYS A 202 -4.61 17.71 8.54
C LYS A 202 -5.82 18.10 9.37
N SER A 203 -6.99 17.52 9.09
CA SER A 203 -8.20 17.70 9.87
C SER A 203 -8.01 17.38 11.36
N ASN A 204 -7.23 16.34 11.67
CA ASN A 204 -7.05 15.87 13.05
C ASN A 204 -6.06 16.76 13.81
N TYR A 205 -4.91 17.10 13.20
CA TYR A 205 -3.89 17.85 13.93
C TYR A 205 -4.12 19.37 13.98
N THR A 206 -5.03 19.91 13.18
CA THR A 206 -5.46 21.32 13.31
C THR A 206 -6.50 21.52 14.41
N GLY A 207 -6.86 20.46 15.15
CA GLY A 207 -7.79 20.54 16.28
C GLY A 207 -9.25 20.78 15.87
N ALA A 208 -9.58 20.61 14.58
CA ALA A 208 -10.92 20.88 14.06
C ALA A 208 -12.00 20.02 14.74
N HIS A 209 -11.62 18.89 15.35
CA HIS A 209 -12.49 17.92 16.02
C HIS A 209 -12.52 18.07 17.55
N GLY A 210 -11.76 19.00 18.14
CA GLY A 210 -11.82 19.31 19.57
C GLY A 210 -11.32 18.22 20.52
N GLY A 211 -10.70 17.15 20.06
CA GLY A 211 -10.11 16.16 20.96
C GLY A 211 -8.60 16.31 21.18
N LYS A 212 -7.97 15.25 21.69
CA LYS A 212 -6.63 15.28 22.28
C LYS A 212 -5.57 15.63 21.23
N SER A 213 -4.59 16.44 21.63
CA SER A 213 -3.42 16.73 20.80
C SER A 213 -2.73 15.45 20.36
N VAL A 214 -2.36 15.37 19.08
CA VAL A 214 -1.59 14.25 18.52
C VAL A 214 -0.20 14.25 19.19
N PRO A 215 0.20 13.18 19.89
CA PRO A 215 1.52 13.09 20.51
C PRO A 215 2.65 13.29 19.48
N TYR A 216 3.70 14.02 19.87
CA TYR A 216 4.91 14.25 19.07
C TYR A 216 4.74 15.03 17.76
N LEU A 217 3.55 15.59 17.50
CA LEU A 217 3.30 16.36 16.28
C LEU A 217 4.29 17.53 16.10
N GLU A 218 4.72 18.15 17.20
CA GLU A 218 5.64 19.28 17.25
C GLU A 218 7.00 19.02 16.59
N TYR A 219 7.39 17.75 16.37
CA TYR A 219 8.61 17.40 15.67
C TYR A 219 8.45 17.40 14.13
N PHE A 220 7.22 17.36 13.63
CA PHE A 220 6.91 17.21 12.19
C PHE A 220 6.26 18.45 11.55
N ILE A 221 5.79 19.40 12.37
CA ILE A 221 5.25 20.69 11.94
C ILE A 221 6.27 21.82 12.16
N SER A 222 6.11 22.94 11.44
CA SER A 222 7.02 24.09 11.61
C SER A 222 6.54 25.03 12.72
N PRO A 223 7.43 25.62 13.54
CA PRO A 223 8.89 25.38 13.59
C PRO A 223 9.21 24.01 14.20
N ARG A 224 10.02 23.22 13.50
CA ARG A 224 10.29 21.82 13.85
C ARG A 224 11.46 21.69 14.82
N ARG A 225 11.41 20.68 15.69
CA ARG A 225 12.54 20.22 16.52
C ARG A 225 13.29 19.08 15.82
N GLY A 226 14.61 19.05 15.93
CA GLY A 226 15.45 17.99 15.36
C GLY A 226 15.88 18.20 13.90
N ARG A 227 16.65 17.24 13.39
CA ARG A 227 17.26 17.22 12.05
C ARG A 227 16.44 16.33 11.11
N VAL A 228 16.02 16.87 9.97
CA VAL A 228 15.33 16.07 8.96
C VAL A 228 16.32 15.13 8.27
N VAL A 229 16.02 13.83 8.32
CA VAL A 229 16.73 12.77 7.58
C VAL A 229 16.03 12.53 6.24
N PHE A 230 14.70 12.52 6.25
CA PHE A 230 13.86 12.27 5.08
C PHE A 230 12.57 13.09 5.18
N ASP A 231 12.11 13.66 4.07
CA ASP A 231 10.88 14.42 3.97
C ASP A 231 10.42 14.47 2.51
N ALA A 232 9.37 13.73 2.18
CA ALA A 232 8.82 13.67 0.83
C ALA A 232 7.30 13.47 0.85
N LEU A 233 6.59 14.06 -0.12
CA LEU A 233 5.22 13.69 -0.42
C LEU A 233 5.22 12.40 -1.23
N GLN A 234 4.60 11.36 -0.71
CA GLN A 234 4.49 10.06 -1.38
C GLN A 234 3.03 9.71 -1.65
N SER A 235 2.80 9.00 -2.76
CA SER A 235 1.49 8.47 -3.16
C SER A 235 1.02 7.35 -2.25
N GLU A 236 -0.29 7.21 -2.10
CA GLU A 236 -0.92 5.99 -1.54
C GLU A 236 -1.41 5.08 -2.68
N GLN A 237 -2.10 3.98 -2.36
CA GLN A 237 -2.55 2.97 -3.32
C GLN A 237 -3.39 3.60 -4.45
N GLY A 238 -2.84 3.68 -5.67
CA GLY A 238 -3.51 4.29 -6.82
C GLY A 238 -4.70 3.47 -7.32
N ALA A 239 -4.80 2.19 -6.93
CA ALA A 239 -5.97 1.36 -7.22
C ALA A 239 -7.23 1.80 -6.46
N TRP A 240 -7.10 2.43 -5.29
CA TRP A 240 -8.22 2.70 -4.38
C TRP A 240 -8.36 4.16 -3.97
N PHE A 241 -7.28 4.95 -4.04
CA PHE A 241 -7.31 6.38 -3.75
C PHE A 241 -7.12 7.23 -5.00
N LEU A 242 -7.89 8.32 -5.11
CA LEU A 242 -7.70 9.33 -6.12
C LEU A 242 -6.68 10.38 -5.67
N ALA A 243 -5.51 10.38 -6.31
CA ALA A 243 -4.45 11.38 -6.17
C ALA A 243 -3.99 11.62 -4.72
N LYS A 244 -4.19 10.61 -3.84
CA LYS A 244 -3.86 10.70 -2.43
C LYS A 244 -2.36 10.65 -2.24
N ARG A 245 -1.88 11.56 -1.39
CA ARG A 245 -0.51 11.58 -0.92
C ARG A 245 -0.47 11.87 0.57
N ASN A 246 0.58 11.41 1.23
CA ASN A 246 0.95 11.78 2.58
C ASN A 246 2.41 12.23 2.64
N ARG A 247 2.71 13.13 3.57
CA ARG A 247 4.07 13.60 3.84
C ARG A 247 4.76 12.58 4.73
N ASN A 248 5.70 11.84 4.17
CA ASN A 248 6.51 10.85 4.85
C ASN A 248 7.76 11.54 5.38
N MET A 249 8.02 11.43 6.68
CA MET A 249 9.09 12.14 7.37
C MET A 249 9.88 11.24 8.32
N VAL A 250 11.19 11.42 8.32
CA VAL A 250 12.09 10.87 9.34
C VAL A 250 12.85 12.04 9.96
N VAL A 251 12.70 12.21 11.27
CA VAL A 251 13.31 13.32 12.02
C VAL A 251 14.21 12.75 13.11
N GLN A 252 15.50 13.09 13.04
CA GLN A 252 16.46 12.73 14.08
C GLN A 252 16.43 13.75 15.21
N VAL A 253 16.38 13.26 16.44
CA VAL A 253 16.38 14.07 17.66
C VAL A 253 17.56 13.70 18.56
N THR A 254 18.12 14.70 19.22
CA THR A 254 19.17 14.54 20.24
C THR A 254 18.63 14.71 21.65
N ASP A 255 17.57 15.49 21.80
CA ASP A 255 16.95 15.82 23.09
C ASP A 255 16.24 14.61 23.71
N ASP A 256 15.92 14.69 24.99
CA ASP A 256 15.11 13.68 25.67
C ASP A 256 13.65 13.79 25.26
N VAL A 257 13.14 12.73 24.63
CA VAL A 257 11.75 12.62 24.20
C VAL A 257 10.98 11.82 25.25
N PRO A 258 9.94 12.38 25.91
CA PRO A 258 9.07 11.62 26.79
C PRO A 258 8.42 10.45 26.04
N VAL A 259 8.44 9.24 26.59
CA VAL A 259 7.84 8.07 25.95
C VAL A 259 6.48 7.77 26.58
N PHE A 260 5.40 7.94 25.81
CA PHE A 260 4.04 7.54 26.22
C PHE A 260 3.84 6.02 26.13
N GLU A 261 2.82 5.50 26.83
CA GLU A 261 2.63 4.05 27.03
C GLU A 261 2.50 3.21 25.75
N ASP A 262 1.86 3.76 24.71
CA ASP A 262 1.68 3.09 23.42
C ASP A 262 2.90 3.23 22.49
N PHE A 263 4.02 3.76 22.98
CA PHE A 263 5.21 4.02 22.19
C PHE A 263 6.42 3.29 22.74
N CYS A 264 7.30 2.84 21.85
CA CYS A 264 8.57 2.25 22.23
C CYS A 264 9.68 2.56 21.21
N TRP A 265 10.91 2.66 21.72
CA TRP A 265 12.09 2.77 20.88
C TRP A 265 12.52 1.38 20.43
N ILE A 266 12.53 1.14 19.12
CA ILE A 266 12.92 -0.13 18.51
C ILE A 266 14.22 0.08 17.73
N ASN A 267 15.22 -0.78 17.96
CA ASN A 267 16.49 -0.69 17.26
C ASN A 267 16.27 -0.95 15.76
N ILE A 268 16.90 -0.17 14.89
CA ILE A 268 16.82 -0.29 13.43
C ILE A 268 17.20 -1.68 12.88
N ASP A 269 17.98 -2.43 13.66
CA ASP A 269 18.36 -3.80 13.38
C ASP A 269 17.23 -4.80 13.66
N GLN A 270 16.52 -4.61 14.78
CA GLN A 270 15.34 -5.41 15.13
C GLN A 270 14.21 -5.21 14.11
N ILE A 271 14.08 -4.02 13.52
CA ILE A 271 13.08 -3.72 12.48
C ILE A 271 13.16 -4.72 11.31
N GLY A 272 14.36 -5.17 10.93
CA GLY A 272 14.54 -6.16 9.87
C GLY A 272 13.91 -7.52 10.17
N GLU A 273 13.98 -7.95 11.43
CA GLU A 273 13.34 -9.18 11.90
C GLU A 273 11.84 -8.99 12.04
N LEU A 274 11.38 -7.84 12.54
CA LEU A 274 9.95 -7.51 12.66
C LEU A 274 9.25 -7.42 11.29
N LEU A 275 9.96 -6.98 10.24
CA LEU A 275 9.44 -6.95 8.86
C LEU A 275 9.28 -8.35 8.23
N GLN A 276 9.82 -9.40 8.85
CA GLN A 276 9.59 -10.79 8.44
C GLN A 276 8.39 -11.42 9.16
N ILE A 277 7.77 -10.70 10.10
CA ILE A 277 6.59 -11.15 10.82
C ILE A 277 5.35 -10.58 10.14
N ASP A 278 4.46 -11.48 9.75
CA ASP A 278 3.24 -11.12 9.04
C ASP A 278 2.40 -10.10 9.80
N ASN A 279 1.94 -9.08 9.07
CA ASN A 279 1.03 -8.04 9.57
C ASN A 279 1.48 -7.34 10.87
N LEU A 280 2.79 -7.24 11.15
CA LEU A 280 3.29 -6.62 12.38
C LEU A 280 3.63 -5.14 12.23
N ILE A 281 4.50 -4.81 11.26
CA ILE A 281 4.85 -3.43 10.92
C ILE A 281 3.80 -2.92 9.93
N ASN A 282 3.06 -1.87 10.30
CA ASN A 282 1.97 -1.36 9.47
C ASN A 282 2.46 -0.72 8.16
N MET A 283 1.55 -0.53 7.22
CA MET A 283 1.84 0.03 5.89
C MET A 283 2.54 1.39 5.98
N ASP A 284 2.00 2.31 6.79
CA ASP A 284 2.55 3.65 6.96
C ASP A 284 3.99 3.65 7.50
N THR A 285 4.33 2.72 8.38
CA THR A 285 5.70 2.55 8.88
C THR A 285 6.62 2.05 7.78
N ARG A 286 6.19 1.05 6.99
CA ARG A 286 6.99 0.53 5.86
C ARG A 286 7.29 1.62 4.84
N THR A 287 6.30 2.43 4.44
CA THR A 287 6.54 3.53 3.49
C THR A 287 7.50 4.59 4.06
N VAL A 288 7.39 4.98 5.33
CA VAL A 288 8.34 5.95 5.92
C VAL A 288 9.74 5.33 6.06
N LEU A 289 9.84 4.05 6.45
CA LEU A 289 11.10 3.32 6.56
C LEU A 289 11.83 3.21 5.22
N SER A 290 11.12 3.16 4.09
CA SER A 290 11.76 3.18 2.76
C SER A 290 12.67 4.40 2.56
N GLY A 291 12.35 5.55 3.17
CA GLY A 291 13.18 6.75 3.20
C GLY A 291 14.28 6.74 4.27
N ALA A 292 14.20 5.81 5.23
CA ALA A 292 15.14 5.65 6.33
C ALA A 292 16.25 4.62 6.04
N VAL A 293 16.21 3.89 4.92
CA VAL A 293 17.19 2.81 4.61
C VAL A 293 18.64 3.29 4.70
N SER A 294 18.92 4.57 4.37
CA SER A 294 20.27 5.13 4.48
C SER A 294 20.78 5.36 5.91
N LEU A 295 19.94 5.21 6.93
CA LEU A 295 20.34 5.27 8.34
C LEU A 295 21.02 3.99 8.81
N ARG A 296 20.93 2.89 8.06
CA ARG A 296 21.66 1.69 8.41
C ARG A 296 23.18 1.93 8.38
N PRO A 297 23.92 1.46 9.41
CA PRO A 297 25.36 1.38 9.32
C PRO A 297 25.74 0.54 8.09
N ALA A 298 26.75 0.98 7.33
CA ALA A 298 27.36 0.09 6.36
C ALA A 298 27.94 -1.09 7.14
N GLY A 299 27.56 -2.32 6.79
CA GLY A 299 27.98 -3.51 7.54
C GLY A 299 29.49 -3.49 7.83
N ASP A 300 29.85 -3.79 9.08
CA ASP A 300 31.23 -3.78 9.58
C ASP A 300 32.11 -4.92 9.01
N GLY A 301 31.55 -5.73 8.11
CA GLY A 301 32.22 -6.85 7.45
C GLY A 301 32.48 -8.05 8.36
N SER A 302 31.89 -8.10 9.57
CA SER A 302 32.20 -9.08 10.61
C SER A 302 31.33 -10.35 10.60
N LEU A 303 30.18 -10.35 9.91
CA LEU A 303 29.25 -11.48 9.80
C LEU A 303 29.39 -12.21 8.46
N GLU A 304 29.02 -13.50 8.42
CA GLU A 304 28.94 -14.30 7.20
C GLU A 304 28.13 -13.55 6.13
N ARG A 305 28.80 -13.08 5.08
CA ARG A 305 28.18 -12.21 4.07
C ARG A 305 27.23 -13.01 3.20
N ASP A 306 25.93 -12.70 3.27
CA ASP A 306 25.00 -13.05 2.22
C ASP A 306 25.25 -12.12 1.00
N PRO A 307 25.78 -12.62 -0.12
CA PRO A 307 26.09 -11.79 -1.29
C PRO A 307 24.86 -11.12 -1.90
N PHE A 308 23.66 -11.63 -1.60
CA PHE A 308 22.39 -11.01 -1.99
C PHE A 308 22.14 -9.75 -1.16
N ARG A 309 22.24 -9.85 0.16
CA ARG A 309 21.96 -8.75 1.09
C ARG A 309 22.99 -7.62 0.98
N ASP A 310 24.26 -7.95 0.80
CA ASP A 310 25.32 -6.97 0.51
C ASP A 310 25.03 -6.17 -0.76
N ALA A 311 24.37 -6.78 -1.75
CA ALA A 311 24.01 -6.10 -2.99
C ALA A 311 22.80 -5.15 -2.82
N MET A 312 22.01 -5.30 -1.75
CA MET A 312 20.87 -4.43 -1.43
C MET A 312 21.31 -3.11 -0.80
N THR A 313 22.33 -3.14 0.07
CA THR A 313 22.91 -1.95 0.72
C THR A 313 24.44 -1.89 0.57
N PRO A 314 24.96 -1.81 -0.67
CA PRO A 314 26.38 -2.00 -0.88
C PRO A 314 27.23 -0.92 -0.22
N PRO A 315 28.46 -1.25 0.23
CA PRO A 315 29.35 -0.32 0.92
C PRO A 315 29.59 0.98 0.15
N ARG A 316 29.94 2.06 0.88
CA ARG A 316 30.33 3.32 0.23
C ARG A 316 31.61 3.09 -0.58
N GLY A 317 31.59 3.48 -1.86
CA GLY A 317 32.75 3.39 -2.76
C GLY A 317 32.85 2.13 -3.63
N SER A 318 31.92 1.17 -3.50
CA SER A 318 31.86 0.04 -4.44
C SER A 318 31.57 0.52 -5.87
N ARG A 319 32.36 0.02 -6.84
CA ARG A 319 32.14 0.27 -8.27
C ARG A 319 30.92 -0.52 -8.74
N HIS A 320 29.76 0.12 -8.74
CA HIS A 320 28.55 -0.47 -9.31
C HIS A 320 28.52 -0.30 -10.81
N ARG A 321 28.35 -1.42 -11.51
CA ARG A 321 28.02 -1.43 -12.94
C ARG A 321 26.53 -1.65 -13.05
N SER A 322 25.74 -0.60 -12.79
CA SER A 322 24.31 -0.62 -13.12
C SER A 322 24.14 -0.79 -14.63
N LEU A 323 23.11 -1.52 -15.06
CA LEU A 323 22.80 -1.71 -16.47
C LEU A 323 22.48 -0.38 -17.14
N HIS A 324 21.75 0.47 -16.43
CA HIS A 324 21.37 1.82 -16.82
C HIS A 324 21.88 2.85 -15.82
N SER A 325 22.18 4.04 -16.28
CA SER A 325 22.43 5.24 -15.49
C SER A 325 21.11 5.87 -15.02
N VAL A 326 21.14 6.72 -13.99
CA VAL A 326 19.94 7.44 -13.53
C VAL A 326 19.30 8.30 -14.64
N PRO A 327 20.05 9.05 -15.47
CA PRO A 327 19.46 9.77 -16.61
C PRO A 327 18.74 8.86 -17.62
N GLU A 328 19.27 7.68 -17.92
CA GLU A 328 18.60 6.72 -18.81
C GLU A 328 17.30 6.19 -18.20
N LEU A 329 17.29 5.90 -16.88
CA LEU A 329 16.07 5.48 -16.18
C LEU A 329 15.00 6.59 -16.17
N LEU A 330 15.42 7.85 -15.97
CA LEU A 330 14.51 9.01 -16.05
C LEU A 330 13.96 9.19 -17.47
N SER A 331 14.81 9.01 -18.49
CA SER A 331 14.41 9.08 -19.89
C SER A 331 13.39 8.01 -20.23
N TRP A 332 13.66 6.75 -19.86
CA TRP A 332 12.72 5.62 -19.99
C TRP A 332 11.38 5.95 -19.36
N PHE A 333 11.37 6.35 -18.09
CA PHE A 333 10.11 6.61 -17.39
C PHE A 333 9.33 7.79 -17.99
N THR A 334 10.04 8.81 -18.48
CA THR A 334 9.44 9.95 -19.18
C THR A 334 8.81 9.52 -20.51
N GLU A 335 9.48 8.65 -21.26
CA GLU A 335 8.98 8.11 -22.53
C GLU A 335 7.72 7.26 -22.31
N VAL A 336 7.72 6.35 -21.32
CA VAL A 336 6.53 5.56 -20.99
C VAL A 336 5.36 6.47 -20.60
N LYS A 337 5.61 7.52 -19.79
CA LYS A 337 4.58 8.51 -19.44
C LYS A 337 4.05 9.27 -20.65
N ALA A 338 4.93 9.72 -21.54
CA ALA A 338 4.55 10.49 -22.73
C ALA A 338 3.70 9.70 -23.73
N ARG A 339 3.84 8.37 -23.75
CA ARG A 339 3.01 7.47 -24.58
C ARG A 339 1.62 7.22 -23.99
N SER A 340 1.39 7.52 -22.72
CA SER A 340 0.11 7.27 -22.07
C SER A 340 -0.99 8.21 -22.61
N THR A 341 -2.14 7.62 -22.96
CA THR A 341 -3.34 8.36 -23.36
C THR A 341 -4.44 8.28 -22.30
N MET A 342 -4.10 7.79 -21.09
CA MET A 342 -5.06 7.54 -20.04
C MET A 342 -5.72 8.84 -19.58
N SER A 343 -7.04 8.86 -19.63
CA SER A 343 -7.87 9.92 -19.07
C SER A 343 -8.70 9.38 -17.92
N ARG A 344 -9.00 10.26 -16.96
CA ARG A 344 -9.84 9.93 -15.81
C ARG A 344 -10.81 11.05 -15.52
N ARG A 345 -12.05 10.70 -15.26
CA ARG A 345 -13.14 11.64 -14.95
C ARG A 345 -13.85 11.16 -13.70
N ARG A 346 -14.09 12.08 -12.78
CA ARG A 346 -14.96 11.82 -11.63
C ARG A 346 -16.40 11.72 -12.12
N VAL A 347 -17.11 10.71 -11.66
CA VAL A 347 -18.53 10.49 -11.96
C VAL A 347 -19.29 10.26 -10.66
N PRO A 348 -20.61 10.55 -10.62
CA PRO A 348 -21.46 10.09 -9.53
C PRO A 348 -21.28 8.60 -9.26
N LEU A 349 -21.23 8.20 -7.99
CA LEU A 349 -21.10 6.78 -7.62
C LEU A 349 -22.30 5.95 -8.12
N SER A 350 -23.48 6.56 -8.24
CA SER A 350 -24.67 5.95 -8.84
C SER A 350 -24.54 5.64 -10.34
N GLU A 351 -23.61 6.29 -11.05
CA GLU A 351 -23.37 6.10 -12.48
C GLU A 351 -22.28 5.06 -12.78
N VAL A 352 -21.61 4.53 -11.75
CA VAL A 352 -20.51 3.57 -11.93
C VAL A 352 -21.04 2.24 -12.44
N SER A 353 -20.75 1.95 -13.71
CA SER A 353 -21.07 0.69 -14.36
C SER A 353 -20.21 -0.47 -13.87
N GLY A 354 -20.76 -1.69 -13.84
CA GLY A 354 -20.06 -2.90 -13.37
C GLY A 354 -20.03 -3.06 -11.85
N TRP A 355 -20.66 -2.14 -11.10
CA TRP A 355 -20.76 -2.17 -9.65
C TRP A 355 -22.22 -2.10 -9.21
N SER A 356 -22.55 -2.78 -8.11
CA SER A 356 -23.90 -2.78 -7.53
C SER A 356 -23.85 -2.38 -6.06
N HIS A 357 -24.82 -1.56 -5.65
CA HIS A 357 -25.11 -1.31 -4.25
C HIS A 357 -26.27 -2.22 -3.82
N SER A 358 -25.96 -3.29 -3.09
CA SER A 358 -26.92 -4.29 -2.64
C SER A 358 -26.51 -4.84 -1.28
N ASP A 359 -27.49 -5.25 -0.47
CA ASP A 359 -27.25 -5.84 0.86
C ASP A 359 -26.36 -4.97 1.78
N GLY A 360 -26.44 -3.65 1.62
CA GLY A 360 -25.69 -2.68 2.43
C GLY A 360 -24.21 -2.53 2.06
N VAL A 361 -23.76 -3.04 0.91
CA VAL A 361 -22.36 -2.91 0.43
C VAL A 361 -22.30 -2.53 -1.05
N ILE A 362 -21.16 -2.01 -1.51
CA ILE A 362 -20.92 -1.75 -2.94
C ILE A 362 -19.88 -2.75 -3.46
N SER A 363 -20.24 -3.60 -4.41
CA SER A 363 -19.36 -4.64 -4.94
C SER A 363 -19.37 -4.70 -6.46
N HIS A 364 -18.27 -5.15 -7.06
CA HIS A 364 -18.24 -5.45 -8.48
C HIS A 364 -19.17 -6.62 -8.81
N VAL A 365 -19.87 -6.57 -9.94
CA VAL A 365 -20.87 -7.59 -10.34
C VAL A 365 -20.28 -9.00 -10.49
N ASP A 366 -19.00 -9.10 -10.86
CA ASP A 366 -18.28 -10.39 -10.94
C ASP A 366 -17.67 -10.84 -9.60
N GLY A 367 -17.86 -10.08 -8.51
CA GLY A 367 -17.23 -10.36 -7.21
C GLY A 367 -15.70 -10.16 -7.15
N LYS A 368 -15.14 -9.44 -8.14
CA LYS A 368 -13.71 -9.12 -8.30
C LYS A 368 -13.31 -7.82 -7.62
N HIS A 369 -12.01 -7.54 -7.61
CA HIS A 369 -11.39 -6.29 -7.16
C HIS A 369 -11.54 -6.03 -5.66
N PHE A 370 -12.63 -5.39 -5.24
CA PHE A 370 -12.87 -5.01 -3.85
C PHE A 370 -14.37 -4.79 -3.59
N THR A 371 -14.72 -4.60 -2.33
CA THR A 371 -16.06 -4.24 -1.85
C THR A 371 -15.94 -3.02 -0.94
N VAL A 372 -16.86 -2.08 -1.05
CA VAL A 372 -17.04 -1.00 -0.08
C VAL A 372 -17.96 -1.52 1.02
N VAL A 373 -17.46 -1.57 2.26
CA VAL A 373 -18.20 -2.06 3.44
C VAL A 373 -18.30 -0.96 4.48
N GLY A 374 -19.31 -1.03 5.35
CA GLY A 374 -19.41 -0.16 6.52
C GLY A 374 -18.85 -0.84 7.76
N LEU A 375 -18.11 -0.10 8.59
CA LEU A 375 -17.68 -0.53 9.93
C LEU A 375 -18.25 0.38 11.00
N GLU A 376 -18.67 -0.23 12.10
CA GLU A 376 -18.90 0.38 13.40
C GLU A 376 -17.76 -0.03 14.33
N VAL A 377 -17.20 0.93 15.06
CA VAL A 377 -15.96 0.76 15.83
C VAL A 377 -16.15 1.33 17.23
N GLU A 378 -15.67 0.61 18.23
CA GLU A 378 -15.49 1.11 19.60
C GLU A 378 -14.04 0.84 20.04
N ALA A 379 -13.44 1.80 20.74
CA ALA A 379 -12.05 1.72 21.17
C ALA A 379 -11.79 2.53 22.44
N SER A 380 -11.27 1.88 23.49
CA SER A 380 -11.06 2.53 24.79
C SER A 380 -9.92 3.56 24.82
N ASN A 381 -8.94 3.47 23.91
CA ASN A 381 -7.74 4.32 23.89
C ASN A 381 -7.70 5.32 22.71
N ARG A 382 -8.80 5.49 21.98
CA ARG A 382 -8.89 6.50 20.91
C ARG A 382 -9.50 7.80 21.43
N GLU A 383 -9.31 8.87 20.65
CA GLU A 383 -9.82 10.22 20.95
C GLU A 383 -11.35 10.24 21.09
N VAL A 384 -12.04 9.41 20.31
CA VAL A 384 -13.48 9.17 20.37
C VAL A 384 -13.71 7.69 20.70
N ALA A 385 -14.58 7.41 21.66
CA ALA A 385 -14.83 6.06 22.16
C ALA A 385 -15.50 5.14 21.14
N GLY A 386 -16.22 5.69 20.16
CA GLY A 386 -16.76 4.94 19.04
C GLY A 386 -17.10 5.82 17.84
N TRP A 387 -17.04 5.24 16.65
CA TRP A 387 -17.36 5.89 15.38
C TRP A 387 -17.75 4.88 14.30
N SER A 388 -18.30 5.36 13.20
CA SER A 388 -18.56 4.55 12.01
C SER A 388 -17.81 5.08 10.80
N GLN A 389 -17.38 4.19 9.90
CA GLN A 389 -16.73 4.59 8.66
C GLN A 389 -16.86 3.56 7.53
N PRO A 390 -16.85 3.99 6.26
CA PRO A 390 -16.76 3.09 5.13
C PRO A 390 -15.32 2.65 4.86
N MET A 391 -15.14 1.43 4.37
CA MET A 391 -13.84 0.82 4.15
C MET A 391 -13.80 0.11 2.80
N ILE A 392 -12.61 0.01 2.22
CA ILE A 392 -12.37 -0.82 1.05
C ILE A 392 -11.86 -2.19 1.51
N ALA A 393 -12.54 -3.26 1.09
CA ALA A 393 -12.20 -4.64 1.41
C ALA A 393 -11.85 -5.40 0.11
N PRO A 394 -10.57 -5.68 -0.18
CA PRO A 394 -10.17 -6.41 -1.39
C PRO A 394 -10.78 -7.82 -1.46
N ARG A 395 -11.07 -8.30 -2.67
CA ARG A 395 -11.67 -9.63 -2.93
C ARG A 395 -10.62 -10.71 -3.21
N GLY A 396 -9.60 -10.78 -2.35
CA GLY A 396 -8.50 -11.74 -2.47
C GLY A 396 -7.22 -11.19 -1.84
N GLN A 397 -6.25 -12.07 -1.63
CA GLN A 397 -4.92 -11.67 -1.19
C GLN A 397 -4.12 -11.21 -2.41
N GLY A 398 -3.58 -10.00 -2.37
CA GLY A 398 -2.72 -9.54 -3.46
C GLY A 398 -1.33 -10.18 -3.41
N VAL A 399 -0.63 -10.08 -4.53
CA VAL A 399 0.75 -10.52 -4.72
C VAL A 399 1.55 -9.34 -5.22
N VAL A 400 2.63 -9.03 -4.50
CA VAL A 400 3.51 -7.90 -4.75
C VAL A 400 4.94 -8.41 -4.75
N ALA A 401 5.61 -8.41 -5.91
CA ALA A 401 6.91 -9.08 -6.04
C ALA A 401 7.92 -8.29 -6.85
N PHE A 402 9.17 -8.30 -6.40
CA PHE A 402 10.32 -8.01 -7.26
C PHE A 402 10.97 -9.32 -7.73
N LEU A 403 11.15 -9.44 -9.04
CA LEU A 403 12.10 -10.38 -9.62
C LEU A 403 13.48 -9.74 -9.62
N ALA A 404 14.48 -10.50 -9.19
CA ALA A 404 15.84 -10.05 -9.02
C ALA A 404 16.78 -10.88 -9.90
N LYS A 405 17.78 -10.24 -10.50
CA LYS A 405 18.79 -10.92 -11.30
C LYS A 405 20.15 -10.24 -11.17
N ARG A 406 21.24 -11.01 -11.21
CA ARG A 406 22.59 -10.47 -11.32
C ARG A 406 22.92 -10.22 -12.79
N ILE A 407 23.19 -8.96 -13.11
CA ILE A 407 23.60 -8.53 -14.45
C ILE A 407 25.01 -7.99 -14.33
N LYS A 408 25.96 -8.66 -14.99
CA LYS A 408 27.40 -8.34 -14.91
C LYS A 408 27.90 -8.25 -13.45
N GLY A 409 27.43 -9.18 -12.60
CA GLY A 409 27.78 -9.27 -11.17
C GLY A 409 27.05 -8.29 -10.24
N THR A 410 26.20 -7.40 -10.75
CA THR A 410 25.43 -6.46 -9.93
C THR A 410 23.96 -6.88 -9.86
N LEU A 411 23.39 -6.91 -8.66
CA LEU A 411 21.97 -7.24 -8.45
C LEU A 411 21.09 -6.12 -9.01
N HIS A 412 20.10 -6.51 -9.82
CA HIS A 412 19.06 -5.66 -10.35
C HIS A 412 17.70 -6.25 -9.99
N LEU A 413 16.72 -5.37 -9.80
CA LEU A 413 15.32 -5.66 -9.61
C LEU A 413 14.57 -5.24 -10.87
N LEU A 414 13.65 -6.07 -11.33
CA LEU A 414 12.81 -5.76 -12.48
C LEU A 414 11.67 -4.86 -12.03
N VAL A 415 11.66 -3.62 -12.49
CA VAL A 415 10.69 -2.59 -12.11
C VAL A 415 9.72 -2.40 -13.26
N GLN A 416 8.44 -2.26 -12.98
CA GLN A 416 7.44 -1.90 -14.01
C GLN A 416 7.06 -0.43 -13.91
N ALA A 417 6.72 0.21 -15.02
CA ALA A 417 6.02 1.47 -15.06
C ALA A 417 4.51 1.19 -15.05
N ARG A 418 3.86 1.37 -13.89
CA ARG A 418 2.49 0.94 -13.66
C ARG A 418 1.51 2.11 -13.74
N MET A 419 0.50 1.99 -14.59
CA MET A 419 -0.67 2.86 -14.56
C MET A 419 -1.69 2.43 -13.53
N GLU A 420 -2.15 3.37 -12.72
CA GLU A 420 -3.25 3.17 -11.79
C GLU A 420 -4.27 4.29 -11.91
N ALA A 421 -5.54 3.92 -11.83
CA ALA A 421 -6.71 4.81 -11.91
C ALA A 421 -6.52 6.12 -11.11
N GLY A 422 -6.04 5.96 -9.88
CA GLY A 422 -5.90 7.00 -8.89
C GLY A 422 -4.52 7.63 -8.77
N ALA A 423 -3.48 7.15 -9.47
CA ALA A 423 -2.12 7.70 -9.35
C ALA A 423 -2.06 9.20 -9.68
N PHE A 424 -1.38 10.03 -8.88
CA PHE A 424 -1.38 11.49 -9.09
C PHE A 424 -0.94 11.88 -10.51
N ASP A 425 0.16 11.29 -10.98
CA ASP A 425 0.75 11.52 -12.30
C ASP A 425 0.57 10.33 -13.25
N VAL A 426 -0.62 9.70 -13.21
CA VAL A 426 -1.08 8.58 -14.05
C VAL A 426 -0.32 7.25 -13.87
N MET A 427 0.99 7.32 -13.63
CA MET A 427 1.91 6.20 -13.64
C MET A 427 3.02 6.39 -12.62
N GLU A 428 3.38 5.30 -11.95
CA GLU A 428 4.47 5.22 -10.98
C GLU A 428 5.30 3.96 -11.25
N MET A 429 6.58 3.99 -10.87
CA MET A 429 7.41 2.79 -10.82
C MET A 429 6.87 1.87 -9.71
N ALA A 430 6.67 0.60 -10.05
CA ALA A 430 6.05 -0.40 -9.21
C ALA A 430 6.85 -1.72 -9.24
N PRO A 431 6.55 -2.66 -8.31
CA PRO A 431 7.15 -3.99 -8.32
C PRO A 431 6.92 -4.74 -9.63
N THR A 432 7.72 -5.77 -9.92
CA THR A 432 7.57 -6.58 -11.14
C THR A 432 6.15 -7.11 -11.32
N VAL A 433 5.55 -7.59 -10.23
CA VAL A 433 4.15 -8.04 -10.20
C VAL A 433 3.43 -7.30 -9.08
N GLN A 434 2.24 -6.79 -9.40
CA GLN A 434 1.33 -6.16 -8.45
C GLN A 434 -0.11 -6.43 -8.89
N CYS A 435 -0.73 -7.44 -8.30
CA CYS A 435 -2.08 -7.86 -8.67
C CYS A 435 -2.76 -8.68 -7.57
N ILE A 436 -4.09 -8.81 -7.64
CA ILE A 436 -4.82 -9.90 -6.99
C ILE A 436 -4.98 -11.00 -8.05
N PRO A 437 -4.28 -12.14 -7.95
CA PRO A 437 -4.26 -13.15 -9.01
C PRO A 437 -5.65 -13.65 -9.41
N GLU A 438 -6.57 -13.77 -8.45
CA GLU A 438 -7.94 -14.23 -8.66
C GLU A 438 -8.73 -13.34 -9.64
N ASN A 439 -8.37 -12.07 -9.75
CA ASN A 439 -9.00 -11.16 -10.72
C ASN A 439 -8.70 -11.52 -12.19
N TYR A 440 -7.69 -12.36 -12.45
CA TYR A 440 -7.20 -12.70 -13.79
C TYR A 440 -7.38 -14.17 -14.15
N ASN A 441 -8.20 -14.91 -13.40
CA ASN A 441 -8.45 -16.31 -13.70
C ASN A 441 -9.04 -16.45 -15.12
N ARG A 442 -8.33 -17.18 -16.01
CA ARG A 442 -8.66 -17.38 -17.43
C ARG A 442 -10.06 -17.95 -17.69
N ARG A 443 -10.66 -18.62 -16.70
CA ARG A 443 -12.06 -19.09 -16.77
C ARG A 443 -13.10 -17.97 -16.67
N SER A 444 -12.70 -16.78 -16.20
CA SER A 444 -13.58 -15.67 -15.85
C SER A 444 -13.27 -14.35 -16.56
N THR A 445 -12.20 -14.28 -17.36
CA THR A 445 -11.81 -13.06 -18.06
C THR A 445 -11.23 -13.36 -19.45
N THR A 446 -11.54 -12.50 -20.42
CA THR A 446 -10.87 -12.44 -21.73
C THR A 446 -9.57 -11.62 -21.67
N ALA A 447 -9.30 -10.96 -20.55
CA ALA A 447 -8.10 -10.17 -20.31
C ALA A 447 -6.91 -11.11 -20.07
N GLY A 448 -5.74 -10.76 -20.61
CA GLY A 448 -4.51 -11.48 -20.32
C GLY A 448 -4.16 -11.38 -18.83
N SER A 449 -3.43 -12.38 -18.32
CA SER A 449 -2.81 -12.28 -16.99
C SER A 449 -1.67 -11.23 -17.01
N PRO A 450 -1.38 -10.54 -15.90
CA PRO A 450 -0.24 -9.65 -15.81
C PRO A 450 1.06 -10.38 -16.14
N LEU A 451 1.99 -9.69 -16.82
CA LEU A 451 3.31 -10.26 -17.13
C LEU A 451 4.03 -10.68 -15.84
N PHE A 452 4.77 -11.78 -15.92
CA PHE A 452 5.56 -12.37 -14.83
C PHE A 452 4.78 -12.94 -13.65
N VAL A 453 3.44 -12.93 -13.67
CA VAL A 453 2.64 -13.43 -12.53
C VAL A 453 2.85 -14.93 -12.29
N GLU A 454 2.95 -15.73 -13.36
CA GLU A 454 3.16 -17.17 -13.25
C GLU A 454 4.56 -17.50 -12.74
N GLU A 455 5.57 -16.74 -13.17
CA GLU A 455 6.94 -16.84 -12.68
C GLU A 455 7.02 -16.57 -11.18
N VAL A 456 6.23 -15.62 -10.68
CA VAL A 456 6.14 -15.31 -9.24
C VAL A 456 5.38 -16.38 -8.47
N LEU A 457 4.20 -16.79 -8.95
CA LEU A 457 3.34 -17.76 -8.27
C LEU A 457 3.96 -19.16 -8.20
N ASN A 458 4.72 -19.55 -9.23
CA ASN A 458 5.34 -20.87 -9.35
C ASN A 458 6.83 -20.86 -8.94
N ALA A 459 7.34 -19.77 -8.34
CA ALA A 459 8.73 -19.68 -7.93
C ALA A 459 9.09 -20.77 -6.89
N PRO A 460 10.18 -21.55 -7.10
CA PRO A 460 10.61 -22.54 -6.12
C PRO A 460 11.11 -21.84 -4.85
N ALA A 461 10.84 -22.45 -3.69
CA ALA A 461 11.21 -21.88 -2.38
C ALA A 461 12.71 -21.53 -2.25
N THR A 462 13.59 -22.27 -2.95
CA THR A 462 15.03 -22.02 -2.98
C THR A 462 15.43 -20.69 -3.64
N ARG A 463 14.55 -20.10 -4.44
CA ARG A 463 14.75 -18.80 -5.11
C ARG A 463 14.09 -17.64 -4.36
N ILE A 464 13.25 -17.92 -3.38
CA ILE A 464 12.55 -16.91 -2.61
C ILE A 464 13.51 -16.37 -1.54
N ARG A 465 13.85 -15.09 -1.64
CA ARG A 465 14.77 -14.38 -0.75
C ARG A 465 14.04 -13.59 0.34
N PHE A 466 12.76 -13.27 0.11
CA PHE A 466 11.85 -12.67 1.08
C PHE A 466 10.43 -13.13 0.78
N ASP A 467 9.68 -13.44 1.83
CA ASP A 467 8.27 -13.87 1.77
C ASP A 467 7.58 -13.52 3.08
N SER A 468 6.68 -12.54 3.05
CA SER A 468 5.83 -12.22 4.20
C SER A 468 4.50 -11.65 3.73
N VAL A 469 3.45 -11.89 4.51
CA VAL A 469 2.13 -11.30 4.30
C VAL A 469 2.01 -10.03 5.12
N HIS A 470 1.78 -8.90 4.47
CA HIS A 470 1.53 -7.63 5.12
C HIS A 470 0.18 -7.05 4.73
N SER A 471 -0.39 -6.27 5.64
CA SER A 471 -1.63 -5.52 5.39
C SER A 471 -1.36 -4.07 5.00
N GLU A 472 -2.30 -3.50 4.25
CA GLU A 472 -2.37 -2.08 3.91
C GLU A 472 -2.96 -1.25 5.07
N GLU A 473 -3.08 0.07 4.92
CA GLU A 473 -3.55 0.99 5.99
C GLU A 473 -4.90 0.58 6.60
N GLY A 474 -4.91 0.14 7.86
CA GLY A 474 -6.13 -0.29 8.55
C GLY A 474 -7.11 0.84 8.85
N GLY A 475 -6.73 2.10 8.61
CA GLY A 475 -7.61 3.25 8.70
C GLY A 475 -8.59 3.40 7.53
N ARG A 476 -8.35 2.72 6.40
CA ARG A 476 -9.18 2.81 5.17
C ARG A 476 -9.46 1.48 4.50
N PHE A 477 -8.60 0.49 4.75
CA PHE A 477 -8.69 -0.82 4.14
C PHE A 477 -9.03 -1.87 5.19
N TYR A 478 -10.12 -2.60 4.96
CA TYR A 478 -10.54 -3.67 5.84
C TYR A 478 -9.89 -4.99 5.40
N HIS A 479 -8.94 -5.47 6.20
CA HIS A 479 -8.24 -6.74 5.99
C HIS A 479 -7.57 -6.87 4.61
N ALA A 480 -7.11 -5.76 4.04
CA ALA A 480 -6.38 -5.76 2.77
C ALA A 480 -4.98 -6.34 2.99
N GLN A 481 -4.73 -7.54 2.49
CA GLN A 481 -3.45 -8.23 2.61
C GLN A 481 -2.79 -8.46 1.26
N ASN A 482 -1.47 -8.37 1.26
CA ASN A 482 -0.60 -8.67 0.14
C ASN A 482 0.53 -9.60 0.60
N ARG A 483 0.83 -10.63 -0.19
CA ARG A 483 2.07 -11.41 -0.05
C ARG A 483 3.19 -10.66 -0.78
N TYR A 484 4.15 -10.17 -0.02
CA TYR A 484 5.30 -9.43 -0.48
C TYR A 484 6.48 -10.38 -0.71
N LEU A 485 7.02 -10.39 -1.93
CA LEU A 485 8.01 -11.36 -2.38
C LEU A 485 9.24 -10.72 -3.00
N LEU A 486 10.37 -11.38 -2.81
CA LEU A 486 11.59 -11.15 -3.57
C LEU A 486 12.11 -12.48 -4.09
N ILE A 487 12.26 -12.59 -5.40
CA ILE A 487 12.61 -13.85 -6.06
C ILE A 487 13.87 -13.63 -6.89
N GLU A 488 14.93 -14.37 -6.60
CA GLU A 488 16.15 -14.37 -7.42
C GLU A 488 16.00 -15.34 -8.59
N LEU A 489 16.08 -14.80 -9.80
CA LEU A 489 16.00 -15.53 -11.05
C LEU A 489 17.34 -16.17 -11.42
N GLU A 490 17.27 -17.16 -12.30
CA GLU A 490 18.44 -17.80 -12.89
C GLU A 490 19.17 -16.88 -13.88
N ASP A 491 20.46 -17.18 -14.08
CA ASP A 491 21.35 -16.43 -14.96
C ASP A 491 20.96 -16.51 -16.44
N ASP A 492 20.09 -17.43 -16.85
CA ASP A 492 19.59 -17.59 -18.22
C ASP A 492 18.33 -16.76 -18.54
N PHE A 493 17.64 -16.21 -17.54
CA PHE A 493 16.45 -15.36 -17.76
C PHE A 493 16.76 -14.14 -18.67
N PRO A 494 15.95 -13.80 -19.67
CA PRO A 494 16.29 -12.71 -20.59
C PRO A 494 16.42 -11.37 -19.87
N THR A 495 17.47 -10.61 -20.21
CA THR A 495 17.61 -9.23 -19.74
C THR A 495 16.81 -8.25 -20.59
N ASP A 496 16.48 -8.64 -21.82
CA ASP A 496 15.57 -7.92 -22.71
C ASP A 496 14.12 -8.15 -22.22
N VAL A 497 13.42 -7.06 -21.94
CA VAL A 497 12.09 -7.05 -21.34
C VAL A 497 11.22 -6.05 -22.09
N SER A 498 9.90 -6.17 -21.93
CA SER A 498 8.95 -5.20 -22.50
C SER A 498 9.29 -3.76 -22.10
N ASP A 499 9.00 -2.81 -22.99
CA ASP A 499 9.20 -1.36 -22.78
C ASP A 499 8.61 -0.81 -21.48
N ASP A 500 7.59 -1.47 -20.90
CA ASP A 500 6.98 -1.06 -19.62
C ASP A 500 7.78 -1.54 -18.41
N PHE A 501 8.91 -2.23 -18.62
CA PHE A 501 9.77 -2.76 -17.57
C PHE A 501 11.22 -2.31 -17.76
N VAL A 502 11.94 -2.23 -16.64
CA VAL A 502 13.37 -1.89 -16.65
C VAL A 502 14.09 -2.52 -15.47
N TRP A 503 15.34 -2.90 -15.67
CA TRP A 503 16.21 -3.39 -14.60
C TRP A 503 16.84 -2.22 -13.84
N MET A 504 16.56 -2.11 -12.54
CA MET A 504 17.15 -1.10 -11.66
C MET A 504 17.93 -1.76 -10.52
N THR A 505 19.06 -1.17 -10.13
CA THR A 505 19.73 -1.61 -8.91
C THR A 505 18.94 -1.19 -7.66
N PRO A 506 19.03 -1.93 -6.54
CA PRO A 506 18.42 -1.52 -5.26
C PRO A 506 18.82 -0.10 -4.84
N ARG A 507 20.08 0.27 -5.06
CA ARG A 507 20.59 1.63 -4.78
C ARG A 507 19.88 2.71 -5.60
N GLN A 508 19.57 2.45 -6.88
CA GLN A 508 18.83 3.39 -7.72
C GLN A 508 17.40 3.55 -7.21
N LEU A 509 16.73 2.44 -6.87
CA LEU A 509 15.39 2.46 -6.29
C LEU A 509 15.34 3.26 -4.97
N ILE A 510 16.25 3.00 -4.03
CA ILE A 510 16.36 3.77 -2.78
C ILE A 510 16.61 5.27 -3.08
N GLY A 511 17.37 5.57 -4.13
CA GLY A 511 17.58 6.94 -4.60
C GLY A 511 16.27 7.61 -5.06
N PHE A 512 15.40 6.88 -5.76
CA PHE A 512 14.11 7.38 -6.25
C PHE A 512 13.09 7.63 -5.14
N VAL A 513 13.19 6.96 -3.99
CA VAL A 513 12.30 7.20 -2.82
C VAL A 513 12.34 8.67 -2.36
N ARG A 514 13.42 9.41 -2.64
CA ARG A 514 13.53 10.84 -2.28
C ARG A 514 12.64 11.76 -3.11
N TYR A 515 12.12 11.27 -4.24
CA TYR A 515 11.28 12.04 -5.14
C TYR A 515 9.84 11.53 -5.06
N GLY A 516 8.89 12.45 -4.87
CA GLY A 516 7.48 12.11 -4.84
C GLY A 516 6.97 11.69 -6.21
N ASN A 517 6.00 10.77 -6.21
CA ASN A 517 5.32 10.22 -7.40
C ASN A 517 6.22 9.45 -8.39
N TYR A 518 7.39 8.98 -7.93
CA TYR A 518 8.23 8.07 -8.71
C TYR A 518 7.97 6.62 -8.36
N LEU A 519 7.97 6.27 -7.06
CA LEU A 519 7.73 4.89 -6.60
C LEU A 519 6.37 4.81 -5.90
N ASN A 520 5.56 3.85 -6.30
CA ASN A 520 4.30 3.58 -5.62
C ASN A 520 4.50 2.94 -4.25
N VAL A 521 3.43 2.87 -3.47
CA VAL A 521 3.48 2.41 -2.08
C VAL A 521 3.92 0.95 -1.94
N GLU A 522 3.52 0.09 -2.87
CA GLU A 522 3.92 -1.31 -2.92
C GLU A 522 5.43 -1.47 -3.14
N ALA A 523 6.02 -0.68 -4.07
CA ALA A 523 7.45 -0.65 -4.28
C ALA A 523 8.21 -0.12 -3.06
N ARG A 524 7.70 0.94 -2.41
CA ARG A 524 8.32 1.50 -1.19
C ARG A 524 8.28 0.49 -0.04
N ASN A 525 7.17 -0.23 0.12
CA ASN A 525 7.05 -1.30 1.12
C ASN A 525 8.08 -2.41 0.88
N LEU A 526 8.23 -2.89 -0.37
CA LEU A 526 9.30 -3.83 -0.69
C LEU A 526 10.69 -3.21 -0.42
N VAL A 527 10.96 -1.98 -0.84
CA VAL A 527 12.24 -1.31 -0.57
C VAL A 527 12.55 -1.26 0.93
N ALA A 528 11.56 -1.04 1.79
CA ALA A 528 11.74 -1.12 3.24
C ALA A 528 12.09 -2.56 3.66
N CYS A 529 11.28 -3.57 3.30
CA CYS A 529 11.59 -4.97 3.63
C CYS A 529 13.03 -5.34 3.22
N LEU A 530 13.39 -4.99 1.99
CA LEU A 530 14.69 -5.23 1.36
C LEU A 530 15.85 -4.47 2.00
N GLY A 531 15.64 -3.20 2.35
CA GLY A 531 16.65 -2.36 2.96
C GLY A 531 16.96 -2.76 4.41
N PHE A 532 15.99 -3.40 5.09
CA PHE A 532 16.12 -3.82 6.48
C PHE A 532 16.34 -5.33 6.66
N LEU A 533 16.27 -6.16 5.61
CA LEU A 533 16.68 -7.57 5.66
C LEU A 533 18.15 -7.68 6.09
N ARG A 534 18.40 -8.48 7.14
CA ARG A 534 19.73 -8.82 7.67
C ARG A 534 20.09 -10.21 7.26
#